data_AF-A0A7L4PC52-F1
#
_entry.id   AF-A0A7L4PC52-F1
#
_cell.length_a   1.000
_cell.length_b   1.000
_cell.length_c   1.000
_cell.angle_alpha   90.00
_cell.angle_beta   90.00
_cell.angle_gamma   90.00
#
_symmetry.space_group_name_H-M   'P 1'
#
loop_
_entity.id
_entity.type
_entity.pdbx_description
1 polymer ?
#
loop_
_entity_poly.entity_id
_entity_poly.type
_entity_poly.pdbx_seq_one_letter_code
_entity_poly.pdbx_strand_id
1 'polypeptide(L)'
;MAQKTLCLGPKCAFGPNGSSLFRCGKKALKPTIKGNKIVFWCTWLNDECIGAKCQYAYCEARAMTPEGYCTYKATGEEEVKKDILAEVRKMEKEVEKIRAHLKRHGLGDYL
;
A
#
# COMPACT_ATOMS: atom_id res chain seq x y z
N MET A 1 -20.74 -3.84 -10.56
CA MET A 1 -19.26 -3.76 -10.54
C MET A 1 -18.87 -2.32 -10.86
N ALA A 2 -18.28 -1.59 -9.91
CA ALA A 2 -17.84 -0.21 -10.14
C ALA A 2 -16.68 -0.22 -11.16
N GLN A 3 -16.85 0.47 -12.29
CA GLN A 3 -15.81 0.61 -13.30
C GLN A 3 -14.59 1.31 -12.67
N LYS A 4 -13.53 0.55 -12.39
CA LYS A 4 -12.28 1.09 -11.85
C LYS A 4 -11.48 1.71 -13.01
N THR A 5 -11.67 3.00 -13.25
CA THR A 5 -10.86 3.79 -14.18
C THR A 5 -9.41 3.88 -13.70
N LEU A 6 -8.44 3.57 -14.58
CA LEU A 6 -7.01 3.74 -14.32
C LEU A 6 -6.70 5.19 -13.90
N CYS A 7 -5.72 5.36 -13.01
CA CYS A 7 -5.32 6.70 -12.56
C CYS A 7 -4.61 7.46 -13.71
N LEU A 8 -5.37 8.34 -14.36
CA LEU A 8 -4.92 9.28 -15.37
C LEU A 8 -4.87 10.68 -14.74
N GLY A 9 -3.71 11.04 -14.19
CA GLY A 9 -3.52 12.31 -13.50
C GLY A 9 -4.39 12.43 -12.24
N PRO A 10 -4.97 13.61 -11.93
CA PRO A 10 -5.80 13.80 -10.74
C PRO A 10 -7.21 13.22 -10.84
N LYS A 11 -7.57 12.53 -11.93
CA LYS A 11 -8.75 11.63 -11.96
C LYS A 11 -8.36 10.26 -11.41
N CYS A 12 -7.85 10.24 -10.19
CA CYS A 12 -7.49 9.03 -9.46
C CYS A 12 -8.35 8.94 -8.20
N ALA A 13 -8.23 7.84 -7.45
CA ALA A 13 -8.88 7.70 -6.14
C ALA A 13 -8.64 8.96 -5.29
N PHE A 14 -9.73 9.53 -4.78
CA PHE A 14 -9.71 10.68 -3.89
C PHE A 14 -9.41 10.20 -2.47
N GLY A 15 -8.47 10.87 -1.80
CA GLY A 15 -8.16 10.63 -0.40
C GLY A 15 -9.25 11.15 0.54
N PRO A 16 -9.05 11.03 1.86
CA PRO A 16 -10.02 11.48 2.88
C PRO A 16 -10.35 12.98 2.80
N ASN A 17 -9.47 13.79 2.20
CA ASN A 17 -9.67 15.23 1.99
C ASN A 17 -10.29 15.58 0.62
N GLY A 18 -10.75 14.59 -0.15
CA GLY A 18 -11.33 14.81 -1.48
C GLY A 18 -10.30 15.21 -2.56
N SER A 19 -9.01 15.13 -2.28
CA SER A 19 -7.93 15.41 -3.24
C SER A 19 -7.43 14.13 -3.91
N SER A 20 -6.99 14.21 -5.16
CA SER A 20 -6.39 13.05 -5.83
C SER A 20 -5.15 12.58 -5.07
N LEU A 21 -5.01 11.27 -4.89
CA LEU A 21 -3.80 10.66 -4.32
C LEU A 21 -2.65 10.53 -5.31
N PHE A 22 -2.88 10.75 -6.62
CA PHE A 22 -1.85 10.66 -7.64
C PHE A 22 -0.89 11.85 -7.58
N ARG A 23 0.41 11.59 -7.61
CA ARG A 23 1.48 12.59 -7.62
C ARG A 23 2.54 12.25 -8.68
N CYS A 24 3.18 13.28 -9.22
CA CYS A 24 4.31 13.18 -10.13
C CYS A 24 5.60 13.52 -9.37
N GLY A 25 6.53 12.57 -9.27
CA GLY A 25 7.81 12.76 -8.57
C GLY A 25 8.69 13.87 -9.16
N LYS A 26 8.57 14.11 -10.47
CA LYS A 26 9.26 15.21 -11.18
C LYS A 26 8.57 16.57 -11.06
N LYS A 27 7.39 16.64 -10.41
CA LYS A 27 6.57 17.86 -10.33
C LYS A 27 6.30 18.53 -11.70
N ALA A 28 6.28 17.73 -12.76
CA ALA A 28 6.13 18.19 -14.15
C ALA A 28 4.66 18.20 -14.63
N LEU A 29 3.73 17.71 -13.81
CA LEU A 29 2.31 17.63 -14.17
C LEU A 29 1.63 18.99 -13.96
N LYS A 30 1.03 19.56 -15.01
CA LYS A 30 0.22 20.77 -14.94
C LYS A 30 -1.13 20.59 -15.64
N PRO A 31 -2.25 21.00 -15.04
CA PRO A 31 -3.49 21.16 -15.79
C PRO A 31 -3.33 22.26 -16.83
N THR A 32 -3.77 22.02 -18.06
CA THR A 32 -3.72 22.99 -19.16
C THR A 32 -4.99 22.88 -19.99
N ILE A 33 -5.43 23.99 -20.56
CA ILE A 33 -6.60 24.01 -21.43
C ILE A 33 -6.13 23.76 -22.86
N LYS A 34 -6.59 22.67 -23.48
CA LYS A 34 -6.45 22.42 -24.92
C LYS A 34 -7.83 22.42 -25.55
N GLY A 35 -8.10 23.41 -26.39
CA GLY A 35 -9.44 23.64 -26.95
C GLY A 35 -10.46 23.83 -25.82
N ASN A 36 -11.48 22.97 -25.78
CA ASN A 36 -12.57 23.03 -24.81
C ASN A 36 -12.44 22.04 -23.64
N LYS A 37 -11.26 21.44 -23.42
CA LYS A 37 -11.02 20.41 -22.40
C LYS A 37 -9.80 20.73 -21.54
N ILE A 38 -9.91 20.45 -20.24
CA ILE A 38 -8.76 20.43 -19.33
C ILE A 38 -8.01 19.12 -19.55
N VAL A 39 -6.75 19.22 -19.96
CA VAL A 39 -5.82 18.11 -20.11
C VAL A 39 -4.71 18.21 -19.07
N PHE A 40 -4.14 17.08 -18.71
CA PHE A 40 -2.99 17.03 -17.80
C PHE A 40 -1.71 16.94 -18.62
N TRP A 41 -0.94 18.02 -18.64
CA TRP A 41 0.25 18.17 -19.45
C TRP A 41 1.52 17.88 -18.64
N CYS A 42 2.45 17.14 -19.23
CA CYS A 42 3.78 16.91 -18.68
C CYS A 42 4.75 17.93 -19.26
N THR A 43 5.17 18.92 -18.45
CA THR A 43 6.10 19.97 -18.89
C THR A 43 7.52 19.46 -19.15
N TRP A 44 7.84 18.23 -18.76
CA TRP A 44 9.17 17.64 -18.98
C TRP A 44 9.30 17.02 -20.37
N LEU A 45 8.29 16.27 -20.80
CA LEU A 45 8.25 15.66 -22.14
C LEU A 45 7.54 16.55 -23.17
N ASN A 46 6.88 17.62 -22.73
CA ASN A 46 5.97 18.42 -23.54
C ASN A 46 4.91 17.55 -24.24
N ASP A 47 4.27 16.67 -23.47
CA ASP A 47 3.22 15.78 -23.97
C ASP A 47 2.14 15.55 -22.89
N GLU A 48 1.02 14.92 -23.27
CA GLU A 48 -0.07 14.54 -22.37
C GLU A 48 0.39 13.48 -21.35
N CYS A 49 -0.10 13.60 -20.13
CA CYS A 49 0.30 12.72 -19.04
C CYS A 49 -0.27 11.31 -19.22
N ILE A 50 0.62 10.31 -19.27
CA ILE A 50 0.28 8.88 -19.35
C ILE A 50 -0.20 8.26 -18.02
N GLY A 51 -0.34 9.06 -16.96
CA GLY A 51 -0.87 8.62 -15.66
C GLY A 51 0.03 7.60 -14.94
N ALA A 52 -0.59 6.56 -14.38
CA ALA A 52 0.07 5.51 -13.60
C ALA A 52 1.14 4.69 -14.35
N LYS A 53 1.13 4.73 -15.70
CA LYS A 53 2.18 4.09 -16.52
C LYS A 53 3.52 4.84 -16.48
N CYS A 54 3.55 6.06 -15.95
CA CYS A 54 4.78 6.83 -15.84
C CYS A 54 5.68 6.28 -14.72
N GLN A 55 6.98 6.11 -15.01
CA GLN A 55 7.98 5.69 -14.01
C GLN A 55 8.08 6.64 -12.80
N TYR A 56 7.66 7.89 -12.96
CA TYR A 56 7.65 8.91 -11.90
C TYR A 56 6.28 9.07 -11.24
N ALA A 57 5.29 8.25 -11.59
CA ALA A 57 4.00 8.24 -10.93
C ALA A 57 4.12 7.56 -9.57
N TYR A 58 3.55 8.18 -8.55
CA TYR A 58 3.40 7.56 -7.24
C TYR A 58 2.09 8.01 -6.58
N CYS A 59 1.62 7.20 -5.64
CA CYS A 59 0.49 7.54 -4.79
C CYS A 59 0.99 8.18 -3.49
N GLU A 60 0.41 9.30 -3.09
CA GLU A 60 0.72 9.98 -1.81
C GLU A 60 0.47 9.07 -0.60
N ALA A 61 -0.56 8.23 -0.67
CA ALA A 61 -0.87 7.20 0.31
C ALA A 61 0.11 5.99 0.29
N ARG A 62 1.17 6.04 -0.52
CA ARG A 62 2.21 5.00 -0.69
C ARG A 62 1.71 3.59 -1.07
N ALA A 63 0.48 3.47 -1.57
CA ALA A 63 -0.06 2.21 -2.05
C ALA A 63 -0.53 2.34 -3.51
N MET A 64 0.42 2.32 -4.45
CA MET A 64 0.10 2.16 -5.86
C MET A 64 0.10 0.67 -6.19
N THR A 65 -1.01 0.17 -6.70
CA THR A 65 -1.11 -1.21 -7.18
C THR A 65 -0.35 -1.38 -8.50
N PRO A 66 0.13 -2.59 -8.84
CA PRO A 66 0.75 -2.88 -10.14
C PRO A 66 -0.14 -2.53 -11.33
N GLU A 67 -1.46 -2.60 -11.14
CA GLU A 67 -2.49 -2.23 -12.12
C GLU A 67 -2.67 -0.71 -12.30
N GLY A 68 -1.98 0.11 -11.51
CA GLY A 68 -1.98 1.57 -11.65
C GLY A 68 -3.09 2.30 -10.89
N TYR A 69 -3.63 1.69 -9.84
CA TYR A 69 -4.60 2.33 -8.93
C TYR A 69 -3.94 2.75 -7.63
N CYS A 70 -4.29 3.94 -7.12
CA CYS A 70 -3.99 4.32 -5.74
C CYS A 70 -5.01 3.70 -4.80
N THR A 71 -4.53 2.98 -3.79
CA THR A 71 -5.34 2.56 -2.65
C THR A 71 -4.96 3.40 -1.43
N TYR A 72 -5.90 3.55 -0.52
CA TYR A 72 -5.70 4.16 0.79
C TYR A 72 -6.19 3.14 1.80
N LYS A 73 -5.29 2.63 2.66
CA LYS A 73 -5.73 1.98 3.90
C LYS A 73 -6.17 3.09 4.84
N ALA A 74 -7.42 3.06 5.28
CA ALA A 74 -7.84 3.92 6.36
C ALA A 74 -6.93 3.65 7.57
N THR A 75 -6.18 4.66 8.01
CA THR A 75 -5.49 4.65 9.30
C THR A 75 -6.55 4.40 10.38
N GLY A 76 -6.67 3.15 10.81
CA GLY A 76 -7.77 2.67 11.64
C GLY A 76 -7.79 1.14 11.75
N GLU A 77 -7.28 0.43 10.74
CA GLU A 77 -6.74 -0.90 10.95
C GLU A 77 -5.30 -0.73 11.46
N GLU A 78 -5.16 -0.38 12.73
CA GLU A 78 -3.92 -0.73 13.43
C GLU A 78 -3.76 -2.24 13.20
N GLU A 79 -2.77 -2.65 12.40
CA GLU A 79 -2.24 -3.99 12.53
C GLU A 79 -1.94 -4.12 14.01
N VAL A 80 -2.78 -4.87 14.73
CA VAL A 80 -2.60 -5.16 16.15
C VAL A 80 -1.14 -5.59 16.22
N LYS A 81 -0.27 -4.71 16.70
CA LYS A 81 1.15 -4.98 16.81
C LYS A 81 1.22 -6.06 17.88
N LYS A 82 1.14 -7.31 17.44
CA LYS A 82 1.24 -8.48 18.30
C LYS A 82 2.58 -8.31 18.99
N ASP A 83 2.54 -8.09 20.30
CA ASP A 83 3.74 -7.91 21.08
C ASP A 83 4.60 -9.17 20.92
N ILE A 84 5.72 -9.02 20.22
CA ILE A 84 6.62 -10.12 19.89
C ILE A 84 7.09 -10.80 21.20
N LEU A 85 7.30 -10.03 22.27
CA LEU A 85 7.67 -10.58 23.58
C LEU A 85 6.56 -11.41 24.18
N ALA A 86 5.30 -11.02 23.98
CA ALA A 86 4.15 -11.77 24.49
C ALA A 86 3.98 -13.11 23.76
N GLU A 87 4.22 -13.15 22.45
CA GLU A 87 4.16 -14.38 21.66
C GLU A 87 5.31 -15.34 21.99
N VAL A 88 6.54 -14.83 22.15
CA VAL A 88 7.69 -15.65 22.59
C VAL A 88 7.41 -16.29 23.95
N ARG A 89 6.89 -15.53 24.93
CA ARG A 89 6.53 -16.06 26.27
C ARG A 89 5.46 -17.16 26.20
N LYS A 90 4.52 -17.08 25.25
CA LYS A 90 3.52 -18.15 25.06
C LYS A 90 4.18 -19.41 24.48
N MET A 91 5.01 -19.24 23.46
CA MET A 91 5.74 -20.34 22.84
C MET A 91 6.64 -21.07 23.85
N GLU A 92 7.36 -20.35 24.70
CA GLU A 92 8.20 -20.94 25.75
C GLU A 92 7.38 -21.82 26.73
N LYS A 93 6.19 -21.34 27.15
CA LYS A 93 5.29 -22.12 28.01
C LYS A 93 4.75 -23.37 27.31
N GLU A 94 4.47 -23.30 26.01
CA GLU A 94 4.03 -24.47 25.24
C GLU A 94 5.16 -25.50 25.11
N VAL A 95 6.39 -25.05 24.84
CA VAL A 95 7.56 -25.92 24.78
C VAL A 95 7.82 -26.59 26.13
N GLU A 96 7.66 -25.86 27.26
CA GLU A 96 7.81 -26.43 28.59
C GLU A 96 6.80 -27.56 28.87
N LYS A 97 5.53 -27.37 28.48
CA LYS A 97 4.50 -28.42 28.59
C LYS A 97 4.83 -29.64 27.75
N ILE A 98 5.31 -29.43 26.52
CA ILE A 98 5.70 -30.51 25.62
C ILE A 98 6.89 -31.28 26.23
N ARG A 99 7.90 -30.58 26.73
CA ARG A 99 9.06 -31.18 27.42
C ARG A 99 8.63 -32.01 28.63
N ALA A 100 7.73 -31.48 29.46
CA ALA A 100 7.22 -32.20 30.62
C ALA A 100 6.47 -33.49 30.21
N HIS A 101 5.69 -33.44 29.13
CA HIS A 101 4.99 -34.60 28.61
C HIS A 101 5.95 -35.66 28.04
N LEU A 102 6.92 -35.24 27.23
CA LEU A 102 7.93 -36.15 26.66
C LEU A 102 8.79 -36.83 27.72
N LYS A 103 9.17 -36.10 28.77
CA LYS A 103 9.91 -36.66 29.91
C LYS A 103 9.13 -37.76 30.63
N ARG A 104 7.80 -37.61 30.77
CA ARG A 104 6.94 -38.65 31.37
C ARG A 104 6.85 -39.92 30.51
N HIS A 105 6.97 -39.79 29.19
CA HIS A 105 6.93 -40.91 28.24
C HIS A 105 8.31 -41.48 27.91
N GLY A 106 9.37 -41.06 28.60
CA GLY A 106 10.74 -41.56 28.36
C GLY A 106 11.37 -41.06 27.05
N LEU A 107 10.79 -40.04 26.41
CA LEU A 107 11.23 -39.45 25.14
C LEU A 107 11.89 -38.08 25.35
N GLY A 108 12.56 -37.89 26.49
CA GLY A 108 13.11 -36.60 26.92
C GLY A 108 14.18 -36.02 25.99
N ASP A 109 14.86 -36.87 25.22
CA ASP A 109 16.03 -36.49 24.40
C ASP A 109 15.67 -35.99 22.99
N TYR A 110 14.38 -35.96 22.63
CA TYR A 110 13.89 -35.59 21.29
C TYR A 110 13.70 -34.08 21.05
N LEU A 111 14.12 -33.23 21.99
CA LEU A 111 13.83 -31.78 22.03
C LEU A 111 14.97 -30.99 22.67
#